data_AF-A0A2N5BQN7-F1
#
_entry.id   AF-A0A2N5BQN7-F1
#
_cell.length_a   1.000
_cell.length_b   1.000
_cell.length_c   1.000
_cell.angle_alpha   90.00
_cell.angle_beta   90.00
_cell.angle_gamma   90.00
#
_symmetry.space_group_name_H-M   'P 1'
#
loop_
_entity.id
_entity.type
_entity.pdbx_description
1 polymer ?
#
loop_
_entity_poly.entity_id
_entity_poly.type
_entity_poly.pdbx_seq_one_letter_code
_entity_poly.pdbx_strand_id
1 'polypeptide(L)'
;MNLESVKSLLSLDPSAHAQNTALLRQLIMPLDAAKQEMNYQFKRALPGLESLGLEYGGFNLQPDYQRGHVWTIDQQTAYLENVLRGVIDTAGLLLKFNCPNWENHKYQGALPRGFECLDGLQRLTAVIKFCEGEVRPFGLSVEDLAYSSFSVTNFHFRVAFYDFQTRADVLRHYLAFNGGGVVHSKDELDRVKGLLLEAIERGE
;
A
#
# COMPACT_ATOMS: atom_id res chain seq x y z
N MET A 1 1.81 9.71 -29.55
CA MET A 1 2.01 11.17 -29.71
C MET A 1 3.34 11.51 -29.06
N ASN A 2 4.27 12.18 -29.75
CA ASN A 2 5.64 12.39 -29.26
C ASN A 2 5.72 13.71 -28.46
N LEU A 3 6.68 13.80 -27.54
CA LEU A 3 6.92 14.93 -26.62
C LEU A 3 7.00 16.31 -27.31
N GLU A 4 7.52 16.36 -28.54
CA GLU A 4 7.63 17.56 -29.37
C GLU A 4 6.26 18.07 -29.88
N SER A 5 5.28 17.17 -30.06
CA SER A 5 3.90 17.56 -30.38
C SER A 5 3.18 18.24 -29.22
N VAL A 6 3.62 18.00 -27.98
CA VAL A 6 3.03 18.59 -26.76
C VAL A 6 3.58 20.00 -26.50
N LYS A 7 4.84 20.27 -26.87
CA LYS A 7 5.51 21.56 -26.63
C LYS A 7 5.02 22.68 -27.54
N SER A 8 4.53 22.41 -28.74
CA SER A 8 4.13 23.46 -29.70
C SER A 8 2.74 24.06 -29.43
N LEU A 9 2.03 23.58 -28.40
CA LEU A 9 0.65 23.99 -28.07
C LEU A 9 0.56 24.99 -26.89
N LEU A 10 1.69 25.38 -26.31
CA LEU A 10 1.71 26.31 -25.16
C LEU A 10 1.71 27.78 -25.61
N SER A 11 0.61 28.22 -26.21
CA SER A 11 0.12 29.58 -26.06
C SER A 11 -0.87 29.62 -24.88
N LEU A 12 -0.82 30.66 -24.05
CA LEU A 12 -1.64 30.85 -22.84
C LEU A 12 -3.13 31.06 -23.16
N ASP A 13 -3.77 30.04 -23.73
CA ASP A 13 -5.21 29.91 -23.97
C ASP A 13 -5.76 28.84 -23.01
N PRO A 14 -6.81 29.12 -22.21
CA PRO A 14 -7.49 28.11 -21.39
C PRO A 14 -7.94 26.86 -22.18
N SER A 15 -8.27 26.99 -23.46
CA SER A 15 -8.57 25.87 -24.37
C SER A 15 -7.35 24.99 -24.60
N ALA A 16 -6.17 25.61 -24.81
CA ALA A 16 -4.90 24.90 -24.94
C ALA A 16 -4.47 24.23 -23.63
N HIS A 17 -4.72 24.84 -22.47
CA HIS A 17 -4.46 24.21 -21.16
C HIS A 17 -5.32 22.95 -20.94
N ALA A 18 -6.62 23.01 -21.26
CA ALA A 18 -7.52 21.87 -21.12
C ALA A 18 -7.13 20.72 -22.09
N GLN A 19 -6.80 21.05 -23.33
CA GLN A 19 -6.33 20.08 -24.32
C GLN A 19 -5.00 19.45 -23.89
N ASN A 20 -4.03 20.26 -23.45
CA ASN A 20 -2.76 19.77 -22.94
C ASN A 20 -2.96 18.87 -21.71
N THR A 21 -3.85 19.25 -20.78
CA THR A 21 -4.19 18.43 -19.60
C THR A 21 -4.81 17.10 -20.01
N ALA A 22 -5.70 17.07 -21.00
CA ALA A 22 -6.30 15.83 -21.51
C ALA A 22 -5.24 14.91 -22.15
N LEU A 23 -4.32 15.47 -22.94
CA LEU A 23 -3.21 14.73 -23.54
C LEU A 23 -2.26 14.17 -22.48
N LEU A 24 -1.86 15.00 -21.51
CA LEU A 24 -0.98 14.58 -20.43
C LEU A 24 -1.64 13.54 -19.53
N ARG A 25 -2.96 13.58 -19.31
CA ARG A 25 -3.67 12.53 -18.57
C ARG A 25 -3.62 11.17 -19.25
N GLN A 26 -3.67 11.14 -20.59
CA GLN A 26 -3.52 9.88 -21.35
C GLN A 26 -2.10 9.32 -21.26
N LEU A 27 -1.10 10.18 -21.17
CA LEU A 27 0.31 9.77 -21.08
C LEU A 27 0.72 9.39 -19.65
N ILE A 28 0.40 10.25 -18.68
CA ILE A 28 0.79 10.11 -17.27
C ILE A 28 -0.05 9.05 -16.58
N MET A 29 -1.33 8.91 -16.97
CA MET A 29 -2.30 8.01 -16.34
C MET A 29 -2.26 8.13 -14.81
N PRO A 30 -2.59 9.33 -14.25
CA PRO A 30 -2.51 9.55 -12.82
C PRO A 30 -3.39 8.54 -12.09
N LEU A 31 -2.82 7.93 -11.05
CA LEU A 31 -3.52 6.98 -10.19
C LEU A 31 -4.35 7.71 -9.14
N ASP A 32 -5.45 7.11 -8.72
CA ASP A 32 -6.29 7.70 -7.67
C ASP A 32 -5.53 7.79 -6.34
N ALA A 33 -5.83 8.88 -5.61
CA ALA A 33 -5.39 9.08 -4.24
C ALA A 33 -6.20 8.21 -3.27
N ALA A 34 -5.65 7.99 -2.08
CA ALA A 34 -6.37 7.35 -0.99
C ALA A 34 -7.65 8.15 -0.66
N LYS A 35 -8.73 7.44 -0.34
CA LYS A 35 -10.00 8.05 0.09
C LYS A 35 -9.95 8.47 1.55
N GLN A 36 -9.28 7.68 2.37
CA GLN A 36 -9.11 7.97 3.78
C GLN A 36 -7.76 7.50 4.31
N GLU A 37 -7.21 8.21 5.29
CA GLU A 37 -6.07 7.77 6.09
C GLU A 37 -6.44 7.71 7.57
N MET A 38 -5.97 6.67 8.27
CA MET A 38 -6.21 6.48 9.70
C MET A 38 -4.91 6.08 10.40
N ASN A 39 -4.77 6.42 11.68
CA ASN A 39 -3.63 5.99 12.49
C ASN A 39 -4.03 4.82 13.39
N TYR A 40 -3.19 3.79 13.40
CA TYR A 40 -3.32 2.64 14.28
C TYR A 40 -2.07 2.49 15.12
N GLN A 41 -2.22 2.42 16.44
CA GLN A 41 -1.13 1.97 17.30
C GLN A 41 -0.64 0.60 16.83
N PHE A 42 0.67 0.34 16.91
CA PHE A 42 1.28 -0.92 16.47
C PHE A 42 0.56 -2.16 17.01
N LYS A 43 0.31 -2.21 18.34
CA LYS A 43 -0.43 -3.31 19.00
C LYS A 43 -1.89 -3.45 18.57
N ARG A 44 -2.48 -2.44 17.95
CA ARG A 44 -3.90 -2.37 17.58
C ARG A 44 -4.13 -2.42 16.07
N ALA A 45 -3.07 -2.37 15.26
CA ALA A 45 -3.18 -2.32 13.81
C ALA A 45 -3.85 -3.56 13.24
N LEU A 46 -3.31 -4.77 13.49
CA LEU A 46 -3.92 -5.99 12.96
C LEU A 46 -5.36 -6.20 13.48
N PRO A 47 -5.64 -6.19 14.80
CA PRO A 47 -7.01 -6.41 15.28
C PRO A 47 -8.00 -5.36 14.79
N GLY A 48 -7.56 -4.10 14.66
CA GLY A 48 -8.40 -3.02 14.14
C GLY A 48 -8.74 -3.19 12.66
N LEU A 49 -7.78 -3.62 11.85
CA LEU A 49 -7.98 -3.91 10.43
C LEU A 49 -8.82 -5.16 10.20
N GLU A 50 -8.64 -6.20 11.00
CA GLU A 50 -9.48 -7.40 10.97
C GLU A 50 -10.93 -7.08 11.36
N SER A 51 -11.12 -6.25 12.38
CA SER A 51 -12.47 -5.79 12.78
C SER A 51 -13.16 -5.03 11.65
N LEU A 52 -12.45 -4.15 10.95
CA LEU A 52 -12.98 -3.51 9.74
C LEU A 52 -13.25 -4.54 8.64
N GLY A 53 -12.37 -5.52 8.47
CA GLY A 53 -12.56 -6.62 7.53
C GLY A 53 -13.87 -7.36 7.72
N LEU A 54 -14.23 -7.68 8.97
CA LEU A 54 -15.50 -8.32 9.31
C LEU A 54 -16.71 -7.46 8.91
N GLU A 55 -16.61 -6.14 9.06
CA GLU A 55 -17.67 -5.20 8.69
C GLU A 55 -17.81 -5.04 7.17
N TYR A 56 -16.69 -4.98 6.44
CA TYR A 56 -16.69 -4.69 5.00
C TYR A 56 -16.76 -5.95 4.13
N GLY A 57 -16.64 -7.15 4.70
CA GLY A 57 -16.88 -8.42 4.02
C GLY A 57 -15.62 -9.23 3.69
N GLY A 58 -14.47 -8.89 4.25
CA GLY A 58 -13.23 -9.63 4.07
C GLY A 58 -11.97 -8.87 4.51
N PHE A 59 -10.92 -9.61 4.85
CA PHE A 59 -9.57 -9.08 5.09
C PHE A 59 -8.53 -10.06 4.53
N ASN A 60 -7.80 -9.63 3.49
CA ASN A 60 -6.82 -10.44 2.79
C ASN A 60 -5.46 -9.73 2.76
N LEU A 61 -4.49 -10.24 3.53
CA LEU A 61 -3.12 -9.73 3.53
C LEU A 61 -2.27 -10.23 2.37
N GLN A 62 -2.68 -11.31 1.72
CA GLN A 62 -1.94 -12.00 0.67
C GLN A 62 -2.83 -12.26 -0.54
N PRO A 63 -3.36 -11.20 -1.19
CA PRO A 63 -3.98 -11.37 -2.51
C PRO A 63 -2.95 -11.93 -3.49
N ASP A 64 -3.40 -12.51 -4.58
CA ASP A 64 -2.56 -13.25 -5.53
C ASP A 64 -1.45 -12.41 -6.17
N TYR A 65 -1.64 -11.10 -6.28
CA TYR A 65 -0.64 -10.14 -6.75
C TYR A 65 0.37 -9.70 -5.67
N GLN A 66 0.15 -10.06 -4.41
CA GLN A 66 1.06 -9.73 -3.32
C GLN A 66 2.15 -10.80 -3.17
N ARG A 67 3.39 -10.37 -2.96
CA ARG A 67 4.47 -11.27 -2.58
C ARG A 67 4.26 -11.81 -1.17
N GLY A 68 4.69 -13.04 -0.90
CA GLY A 68 4.65 -13.62 0.45
C GLY A 68 5.56 -12.91 1.46
N HIS A 69 5.69 -13.48 2.66
CA HIS A 69 6.63 -13.00 3.69
C HIS A 69 8.08 -13.30 3.27
N VAL A 70 8.79 -12.27 2.80
CA VAL A 70 10.15 -12.42 2.26
C VAL A 70 11.20 -11.64 3.03
N TRP A 71 10.79 -10.85 4.05
CA TRP A 71 11.74 -10.35 5.03
C TRP A 71 12.17 -11.46 5.98
N THR A 72 13.48 -11.71 6.01
CA THR A 72 14.15 -12.52 7.04
C THR A 72 13.98 -11.90 8.42
N ILE A 73 14.20 -12.68 9.49
CA ILE A 73 14.21 -12.16 10.86
C ILE A 73 15.18 -10.98 11.00
N ASP A 74 16.36 -11.05 10.39
CA ASP A 74 17.34 -9.95 10.44
C ASP A 74 16.82 -8.66 9.80
N GLN A 75 16.10 -8.76 8.67
CA GLN A 75 15.48 -7.59 8.04
C GLN A 75 14.34 -7.01 8.89
N GLN A 76 13.54 -7.87 9.53
CA GLN A 76 12.49 -7.43 10.45
C GLN A 76 13.08 -6.74 11.69
N THR A 77 14.13 -7.31 12.26
CA THR A 77 14.91 -6.73 13.36
C THR A 77 15.46 -5.37 12.98
N ALA A 78 16.16 -5.27 11.84
CA ALA A 78 16.74 -4.01 11.36
C ALA A 78 15.68 -2.92 11.13
N TYR A 79 14.51 -3.28 10.58
CA TYR A 79 13.40 -2.35 10.44
C TYR A 79 12.93 -1.83 11.80
N LEU A 80 12.66 -2.71 12.76
CA LEU A 80 12.19 -2.31 14.09
C LEU A 80 13.23 -1.51 14.87
N GLU A 81 14.51 -1.84 14.76
CA GLU A 81 15.60 -1.06 15.36
C GLU A 81 15.61 0.37 14.82
N ASN A 82 15.42 0.55 13.51
CA ASN A 82 15.34 1.87 12.90
C ASN A 82 14.06 2.63 13.29
N VAL A 83 12.94 1.92 13.50
CA VAL A 83 11.72 2.52 14.07
C VAL A 83 12.01 3.05 15.48
N LEU A 84 12.62 2.23 16.34
CA LEU A 84 12.94 2.62 17.72
C LEU A 84 13.98 3.75 17.80
N ARG A 85 14.89 3.83 16.83
CA ARG A 85 15.84 4.95 16.67
C ARG A 85 15.18 6.24 16.19
N GLY A 86 13.95 6.19 15.68
CA GLY A 86 13.24 7.35 15.16
C GLY A 86 13.79 7.85 13.82
N VAL A 87 14.46 6.99 13.04
CA VAL A 87 15.05 7.35 11.74
C VAL A 87 14.20 6.92 10.54
N ILE A 88 13.11 6.19 10.78
CA ILE A 88 12.15 5.80 9.75
C ILE A 88 11.26 7.00 9.40
N ASP A 89 11.14 7.28 8.11
CA ASP A 89 10.25 8.31 7.60
C ASP A 89 8.77 7.87 7.65
N THR A 90 7.87 8.81 7.36
CA THR A 90 6.43 8.50 7.37
C THR A 90 6.06 7.44 6.33
N ALA A 91 6.75 7.37 5.19
CA ALA A 91 6.51 6.36 4.16
C ALA A 91 6.80 4.96 4.69
N GLY A 92 7.85 4.79 5.50
CA GLY A 92 8.16 3.55 6.19
C GLY A 92 7.13 3.10 7.22
N LEU A 93 6.23 3.99 7.67
CA LEU A 93 5.12 3.68 8.59
C LEU A 93 3.74 3.62 7.89
N LEU A 94 3.70 3.71 6.55
CA LEU A 94 2.45 3.68 5.78
C LEU A 94 2.09 2.25 5.34
N LEU A 95 0.89 1.81 5.69
CA LEU A 95 0.25 0.61 5.14
C LEU A 95 -0.82 1.04 4.13
N LYS A 96 -1.06 0.23 3.10
CA LYS A 96 -2.05 0.54 2.06
C LYS A 96 -2.96 -0.64 1.80
N PHE A 97 -4.26 -0.37 1.77
CA PHE A 97 -5.29 -1.36 1.50
C PHE A 97 -6.27 -0.86 0.45
N ASN A 98 -6.74 -1.76 -0.41
CA ASN A 98 -7.89 -1.52 -1.27
C ASN A 98 -9.14 -2.13 -0.65
N CYS A 99 -10.27 -1.42 -0.70
CA CYS A 99 -11.59 -1.93 -0.36
C CYS A 99 -12.62 -1.34 -1.33
N PRO A 100 -13.08 -2.09 -2.35
CA PRO A 100 -13.94 -1.53 -3.39
C PRO A 100 -15.29 -1.04 -2.85
N ASN A 101 -15.72 -1.57 -1.70
CA ASN A 101 -16.95 -1.18 -1.04
C ASN A 101 -16.73 -0.19 0.12
N TRP A 102 -15.60 0.54 0.13
CA TRP A 102 -15.28 1.56 1.14
C TRP A 102 -16.28 2.71 1.13
N GLU A 103 -16.42 3.42 0.01
CA GLU A 103 -17.39 4.52 -0.14
C GLU A 103 -18.81 4.03 -0.50
N ASN A 104 -18.95 2.77 -0.94
CA ASN A 104 -20.20 2.19 -1.39
C ASN A 104 -20.45 0.81 -0.79
N HIS A 105 -21.12 0.76 0.36
CA HIS A 105 -21.51 -0.50 1.01
C HIS A 105 -22.40 -1.40 0.15
N LYS A 106 -23.07 -0.90 -0.91
CA LYS A 106 -23.90 -1.69 -1.84
C LYS A 106 -23.15 -2.18 -3.08
N TYR A 107 -21.82 -2.02 -3.12
CA TYR A 107 -20.97 -2.49 -4.22
C TYR A 107 -21.20 -3.97 -4.55
N GLN A 108 -21.34 -4.25 -5.85
CA GLN A 108 -21.52 -5.57 -6.47
C GLN A 108 -20.66 -5.69 -7.76
N GLY A 109 -19.47 -5.07 -7.76
CA GLY A 109 -18.57 -5.11 -8.91
C GLY A 109 -17.69 -6.36 -8.96
N ALA A 110 -16.66 -6.32 -9.80
CA ALA A 110 -15.82 -7.47 -10.14
C ALA A 110 -14.82 -7.89 -9.04
N LEU A 111 -14.45 -6.97 -8.14
CA LEU A 111 -13.52 -7.28 -7.06
C LEU A 111 -14.23 -7.88 -5.85
N PRO A 112 -13.55 -8.72 -5.06
CA PRO A 112 -14.09 -9.18 -3.78
C PRO A 112 -14.31 -7.98 -2.84
N ARG A 113 -15.38 -8.05 -2.04
CA ARG A 113 -15.61 -7.08 -0.97
C ARG A 113 -14.58 -7.26 0.15
N GLY A 114 -14.36 -6.20 0.90
CA GLY A 114 -13.41 -6.17 2.01
C GLY A 114 -12.03 -5.68 1.59
N PHE A 115 -11.07 -5.79 2.50
CA PHE A 115 -9.76 -5.18 2.35
C PHE A 115 -8.73 -6.15 1.76
N GLU A 116 -8.00 -5.71 0.75
CA GLU A 116 -6.81 -6.39 0.22
C GLU A 116 -5.55 -5.55 0.42
N CYS A 117 -4.48 -6.14 0.95
CA CYS A 117 -3.22 -5.45 1.19
C CYS A 117 -2.51 -5.11 -0.13
N LEU A 118 -2.34 -3.82 -0.40
CA LEU A 118 -1.57 -3.30 -1.53
C LEU A 118 -0.08 -3.20 -1.18
N ASP A 119 0.23 -2.70 0.02
CA ASP A 119 1.59 -2.48 0.49
C ASP A 119 1.63 -2.48 2.03
N GLY A 120 2.80 -2.82 2.59
CA GLY A 120 3.06 -2.80 4.01
C GLY A 120 3.10 -4.17 4.69
N LEU A 121 2.86 -5.27 3.96
CA LEU A 121 2.81 -6.64 4.51
C LEU A 121 4.00 -6.95 5.42
N GLN A 122 5.24 -6.74 4.94
CA GLN A 122 6.44 -7.10 5.71
C GLN A 122 6.60 -6.28 7.00
N ARG A 123 6.19 -5.00 6.97
CA ARG A 123 6.27 -4.09 8.13
C ARG A 123 5.24 -4.44 9.17
N LEU A 124 4.00 -4.72 8.74
CA LEU A 124 2.95 -5.21 9.62
C LEU A 124 3.37 -6.55 10.25
N THR A 125 3.90 -7.49 9.45
CA THR A 125 4.41 -8.77 9.95
C THR A 125 5.54 -8.61 10.96
N ALA A 126 6.51 -7.71 10.72
CA ALA A 126 7.59 -7.44 11.67
C ALA A 126 7.05 -6.96 13.02
N VAL A 127 6.07 -6.05 13.02
CA VAL A 127 5.45 -5.54 14.25
C VAL A 127 4.63 -6.62 14.98
N ILE A 128 3.90 -7.47 14.24
CA ILE A 128 3.18 -8.62 14.82
C ILE A 128 4.17 -9.55 15.53
N LYS A 129 5.22 -9.98 14.84
CA LYS A 129 6.25 -10.87 15.38
C LYS A 129 7.03 -10.25 16.55
N PHE A 130 7.19 -8.93 16.57
CA PHE A 130 7.73 -8.24 17.74
C PHE A 130 6.78 -8.33 18.93
N CYS A 131 5.48 -8.09 18.71
CA CYS A 131 4.46 -8.20 19.76
C CYS A 131 4.30 -9.63 20.29
N GLU A 132 4.58 -10.63 19.47
CA GLU A 132 4.58 -12.06 19.84
C GLU A 132 5.90 -12.52 20.47
N GLY A 133 6.92 -11.65 20.49
CA GLY A 133 8.23 -11.94 21.10
C GLY A 133 9.18 -12.77 20.21
N GLU A 134 8.82 -13.02 18.95
CA GLU A 134 9.63 -13.74 17.95
C GLU A 134 10.79 -12.88 17.43
N VAL A 135 10.56 -11.57 17.26
CA VAL A 135 11.58 -10.61 16.83
C VAL A 135 11.93 -9.70 18.01
N ARG A 136 13.22 -9.47 18.25
CA ARG A 136 13.72 -8.72 19.41
C ARG A 136 14.71 -7.65 18.96
N PRO A 137 14.25 -6.44 18.57
CA PRO A 137 15.15 -5.35 18.20
C PRO A 137 16.08 -5.00 19.38
N PHE A 138 17.38 -4.92 19.13
CA PHE A 138 18.42 -4.80 20.18
C PHE A 138 18.41 -5.93 21.23
N GLY A 139 17.79 -7.08 20.93
CA GLY A 139 17.59 -8.17 21.89
C GLY A 139 16.46 -7.91 22.91
N LEU A 140 15.70 -6.82 22.77
CA LEU A 140 14.66 -6.41 23.71
C LEU A 140 13.27 -6.92 23.30
N SER A 141 12.47 -7.30 24.29
CA SER A 141 11.05 -7.60 24.16
C SER A 141 10.18 -6.35 24.26
N VAL A 142 8.88 -6.49 23.99
CA VAL A 142 7.91 -5.42 24.22
C VAL A 142 7.82 -5.05 25.70
N GLU A 143 7.95 -6.03 26.60
CA GLU A 143 7.92 -5.83 28.04
C GLU A 143 9.14 -5.04 28.52
N ASP A 144 10.32 -5.29 27.96
CA ASP A 144 11.55 -4.54 28.29
C ASP A 144 11.43 -3.05 27.93
N LEU A 145 10.63 -2.73 26.90
CA LEU A 145 10.38 -1.35 26.47
C LEU A 145 9.18 -0.69 27.18
N ALA A 146 8.42 -1.43 27.98
CA ALA A 146 7.24 -0.91 28.66
C ALA A 146 7.59 0.24 29.61
N TYR A 147 6.63 1.16 29.84
CA TYR A 147 6.80 2.33 30.71
C TYR A 147 7.96 3.27 30.29
N SER A 148 8.34 3.27 29.02
CA SER A 148 9.35 4.17 28.45
C SER A 148 8.82 4.89 27.21
N SER A 149 9.58 5.88 26.71
CA SER A 149 9.32 6.51 25.41
C SER A 149 9.40 5.51 24.24
N PHE A 150 10.08 4.39 24.43
CA PHE A 150 10.20 3.30 23.46
C PHE A 150 9.09 2.26 23.57
N SER A 151 8.10 2.47 24.46
CA SER A 151 6.93 1.61 24.55
C SER A 151 6.26 1.48 23.18
N VAL A 152 5.93 0.26 22.78
CA VAL A 152 5.30 -0.03 21.48
C VAL A 152 3.96 0.71 21.28
N THR A 153 3.32 1.14 22.38
CA THR A 153 2.09 1.95 22.36
C THR A 153 2.30 3.36 21.82
N ASN A 154 3.53 3.85 21.77
CA ASN A 154 3.87 5.19 21.28
C ASN A 154 4.05 5.21 19.76
N PHE A 155 4.14 4.03 19.12
CA PHE A 155 4.36 3.91 17.68
C PHE A 155 3.07 3.57 16.96
N HIS A 156 2.92 4.16 15.77
CA HIS A 156 1.70 4.08 14.99
C HIS A 156 2.04 3.78 13.53
N PHE A 157 1.23 2.91 12.93
CA PHE A 157 1.09 2.88 11.48
C PHE A 157 0.10 3.94 11.05
N ARG A 158 0.38 4.54 9.90
CA ARG A 158 -0.65 5.20 9.11
C ARG A 158 -1.19 4.19 8.11
N VAL A 159 -2.50 4.15 7.92
CA VAL A 159 -3.14 3.23 6.98
C VAL A 159 -3.93 4.06 5.99
N ALA A 160 -3.63 3.91 4.70
CA ALA A 160 -4.35 4.53 3.60
C ALA A 160 -5.30 3.51 2.96
N PHE A 161 -6.55 3.93 2.79
CA PHE A 161 -7.62 3.14 2.18
C PHE A 161 -7.95 3.68 0.79
N TYR A 162 -7.94 2.77 -0.19
CA TYR A 162 -8.34 3.01 -1.57
C TYR A 162 -9.62 2.24 -1.87
N ASP A 163 -10.32 2.63 -2.93
CA ASP A 163 -11.57 2.00 -3.40
C ASP A 163 -11.51 1.70 -4.91
N PHE A 164 -10.38 1.21 -5.41
CA PHE A 164 -10.28 0.75 -6.79
C PHE A 164 -11.36 -0.30 -7.05
N GLN A 165 -12.06 -0.15 -8.17
CA GLN A 165 -13.23 -0.95 -8.53
C GLN A 165 -12.91 -2.08 -9.50
N THR A 166 -11.75 -2.00 -10.16
CA THR A 166 -11.27 -2.93 -11.20
C THR A 166 -9.94 -3.55 -10.78
N ARG A 167 -9.70 -4.78 -11.25
CA ARG A 167 -8.45 -5.49 -11.01
C ARG A 167 -7.30 -4.78 -11.71
N ALA A 168 -7.52 -4.27 -12.92
CA ALA A 168 -6.50 -3.51 -13.63
C ALA A 168 -6.01 -2.29 -12.84
N ASP A 169 -6.90 -1.53 -12.18
CA ASP A 169 -6.50 -0.35 -11.40
C ASP A 169 -5.71 -0.73 -10.14
N VAL A 170 -6.12 -1.79 -9.45
CA VAL A 170 -5.36 -2.36 -8.31
C VAL A 170 -3.94 -2.71 -8.74
N LEU A 171 -3.79 -3.44 -9.85
CA LEU A 171 -2.49 -3.91 -10.33
C LEU A 171 -1.61 -2.77 -10.86
N ARG A 172 -2.19 -1.79 -11.56
CA ARG A 172 -1.47 -0.57 -11.96
C ARG A 172 -0.94 0.18 -10.75
N HIS A 173 -1.77 0.34 -9.71
CA HIS A 173 -1.34 0.99 -8.47
C HIS A 173 -0.22 0.22 -7.78
N TYR A 174 -0.37 -1.10 -7.66
CA TYR A 174 0.64 -1.98 -7.08
C TYR A 174 2.00 -1.86 -7.80
N LEU A 175 2.00 -1.93 -9.13
CA LEU A 175 3.21 -1.86 -9.94
C LEU A 175 3.89 -0.49 -9.87
N ALA A 176 3.11 0.59 -9.95
CA ALA A 176 3.66 1.94 -9.89
C ALA A 176 4.35 2.21 -8.53
N PHE A 177 3.73 1.76 -7.44
CA PHE A 177 4.26 1.99 -6.11
C PHE A 177 5.47 1.08 -5.80
N ASN A 178 5.34 -0.22 -6.05
CA ASN A 178 6.38 -1.20 -5.69
C ASN A 178 7.52 -1.29 -6.74
N GLY A 179 7.37 -0.64 -7.90
CA GLY A 179 8.37 -0.59 -8.97
C GLY A 179 9.23 0.68 -9.00
N GLY A 180 8.77 1.80 -8.39
CA GLY A 180 9.44 3.11 -8.48
C GLY A 180 10.37 3.48 -7.32
N GLY A 181 10.26 2.80 -6.17
CA GLY A 181 10.97 3.14 -4.91
C GLY A 181 11.97 2.07 -4.46
N VAL A 182 11.82 1.52 -3.24
CA VAL A 182 12.53 0.29 -2.83
C VAL A 182 11.93 -0.87 -3.63
N VAL A 183 12.55 -1.13 -4.77
CA VAL A 183 11.97 -1.94 -5.84
C VAL A 183 11.82 -3.40 -5.40
N HIS A 184 10.63 -3.97 -5.57
CA HIS A 184 10.45 -5.42 -5.51
C HIS A 184 11.35 -6.11 -6.56
N SER A 185 11.62 -7.41 -6.41
CA SER A 185 12.46 -8.11 -7.38
C SER A 185 11.87 -8.02 -8.79
N LYS A 186 12.73 -8.05 -9.80
CA LYS A 186 12.31 -8.02 -11.21
C LYS A 186 11.31 -9.13 -11.53
N ASP A 187 11.59 -10.35 -11.07
CA ASP A 187 10.71 -11.51 -11.28
C ASP A 187 9.31 -11.29 -10.70
N GLU A 188 9.21 -10.65 -9.52
CA GLU A 188 7.93 -10.33 -8.91
C GLU A 188 7.17 -9.27 -9.71
N LEU A 189 7.85 -8.22 -10.17
CA LEU A 189 7.23 -7.20 -11.01
C LEU A 189 6.77 -7.76 -12.35
N ASP A 190 7.55 -8.66 -12.97
CA ASP A 190 7.21 -9.27 -14.24
C ASP A 190 6.02 -10.24 -14.11
N ARG A 191 5.93 -10.98 -13.00
CA ARG A 191 4.74 -11.79 -12.65
C ARG A 191 3.48 -10.93 -12.56
N VAL A 192 3.54 -9.82 -11.81
CA VAL A 192 2.38 -8.93 -11.62
C VAL A 192 2.00 -8.20 -12.91
N LYS A 193 2.97 -7.88 -13.79
CA LYS A 193 2.67 -7.37 -15.15
C LYS A 193 1.89 -8.41 -15.98
N GLY A 194 2.20 -9.70 -15.85
CA GLY A 194 1.42 -10.77 -16.47
C GLY A 194 -0.05 -10.75 -16.02
N LEU A 195 -0.28 -10.66 -14.70
CA LEU A 195 -1.64 -10.54 -14.14
C LEU A 195 -2.39 -9.31 -14.64
N LEU A 196 -1.68 -8.18 -14.85
CA LEU A 196 -2.27 -6.95 -15.37
C LEU A 196 -2.71 -7.11 -16.83
N LEU A 197 -1.91 -7.78 -17.66
CA LEU A 197 -2.28 -8.07 -19.05
C LEU A 197 -3.53 -8.95 -19.11
N GLU A 198 -3.59 -10.01 -18.30
CA GLU A 198 -4.76 -10.89 -18.21
C GLU A 198 -6.03 -10.12 -17.78
N ALA A 199 -5.93 -9.25 -16.77
CA ALA A 199 -7.05 -8.44 -16.31
C ALA A 199 -7.57 -7.49 -17.42
N ILE A 200 -6.65 -6.85 -18.16
CA ILE A 200 -7.02 -5.99 -19.30
C ILE A 200 -7.72 -6.79 -20.41
N GLU A 201 -7.19 -7.96 -20.77
CA GLU A 201 -7.78 -8.83 -21.80
C GLU A 201 -9.19 -9.32 -21.43
N ARG A 202 -9.45 -9.52 -20.13
CA ARG A 202 -10.76 -9.92 -19.61
C ARG A 202 -11.71 -8.76 -19.34
N GLY A 203 -11.24 -7.52 -19.39
CA GLY A 203 -12.02 -6.32 -19.05
C GLY A 203 -12.32 -6.21 -17.55
N GLU A 204 -11.41 -6.70 -16.71
CA GLU A 204 -11.51 -6.76 -15.24
C GLU A 204 -10.87 -5.59 -14.49
#